data_AF-A0A4Y8C7I1-F1
#
_entry.id   AF-A0A4Y8C7I1-F1
#
_cell.length_a   1.000
_cell.length_b   1.000
_cell.length_c   1.000
_cell.angle_alpha   90.00
_cell.angle_beta   90.00
_cell.angle_gamma   90.00
#
_symmetry.space_group_name_H-M   'P 1'
#
loop_
_entity.id
_entity.type
_entity.pdbx_description
1 polymer ?
#
loop_
_entity_poly.entity_id
_entity_poly.type
_entity_poly.pdbx_seq_one_letter_code
_entity_poly.pdbx_strand_id
1 'polypeptide(L)'
;LGVAYSDPIADGEIIADAAKIALDQGVDIHSVFELLARIKTKKALVFMVYYNLIFSYGLEKFVKKAKSLGICALIVPELSFEESDDLIKECERYNIALITLVSVTTPKERVKKLVKHA
;
A
#
# COMPACT_ATOMS: atom_id res chain seq x y z
N LEU A 1 -6.26 5.65 0.81
CA LEU A 1 -5.57 6.74 0.07
C LEU A 1 -4.66 6.08 -0.94
N GLY A 2 -4.95 6.24 -2.23
CA GLY A 2 -4.08 5.76 -3.30
C GLY A 2 -2.87 6.68 -3.45
N VAL A 3 -1.69 6.10 -3.66
CA VAL A 3 -0.47 6.82 -4.02
C VAL A 3 -0.29 6.70 -5.53
N ALA A 4 -0.18 7.83 -6.23
CA ALA A 4 0.00 7.84 -7.67
C ALA A 4 1.28 7.09 -8.07
N TYR A 5 1.21 6.31 -9.14
CA TYR A 5 2.31 5.51 -9.66
C TYR A 5 2.35 5.60 -11.18
N SER A 6 3.56 5.63 -11.74
CA SER A 6 3.79 5.86 -13.19
C SER A 6 3.28 4.72 -14.06
N ASP A 7 3.30 3.49 -13.53
CA ASP A 7 2.99 2.27 -14.27
C ASP A 7 1.91 1.46 -13.55
N PRO A 8 0.67 1.98 -13.41
CA PRO A 8 -0.35 1.39 -12.56
C PRO A 8 -1.05 0.20 -13.23
N ILE A 9 -0.33 -0.91 -13.39
CA ILE A 9 -0.80 -2.10 -14.12
C ILE A 9 -2.04 -2.79 -13.53
N ALA A 10 -2.35 -2.53 -12.25
CA ALA A 10 -3.46 -3.16 -11.54
C ALA A 10 -4.73 -2.30 -11.54
N ASP A 11 -4.63 -1.05 -11.97
CA ASP A 11 -5.73 -0.09 -11.94
C ASP A 11 -6.48 -0.02 -13.28
N GLY A 12 -7.78 0.26 -13.21
CA GLY A 12 -8.57 0.57 -14.41
C GLY A 12 -8.31 1.99 -14.94
N GLU A 13 -8.75 2.26 -16.16
CA GLU A 13 -8.52 3.53 -16.90
C GLU A 13 -8.80 4.78 -16.05
N ILE A 14 -9.94 4.84 -15.36
CA ILE A 14 -10.32 5.99 -14.53
C ILE A 14 -9.31 6.28 -13.41
N ILE A 15 -8.79 5.23 -12.76
CA ILE A 15 -7.83 5.37 -11.65
C ILE A 15 -6.44 5.68 -12.21
N ALA A 16 -6.06 5.07 -13.33
CA ALA A 16 -4.81 5.36 -14.04
C ALA A 16 -4.76 6.82 -14.50
N ASP A 17 -5.85 7.36 -15.05
CA ASP A 17 -5.97 8.76 -15.44
C ASP A 17 -5.84 9.71 -14.25
N ALA A 18 -6.47 9.38 -13.12
CA ALA A 18 -6.34 10.16 -11.89
C ALA A 18 -4.89 10.15 -11.36
N ALA A 19 -4.21 9.00 -11.41
CA ALA A 19 -2.81 8.89 -11.04
C ALA A 19 -1.93 9.73 -11.97
N LYS A 20 -2.18 9.70 -13.29
CA LYS A 20 -1.47 10.52 -14.27
C LYS A 20 -1.63 12.02 -14.00
N ILE A 21 -2.86 12.49 -13.75
CA ILE A 21 -3.12 13.90 -13.40
C ILE A 21 -2.31 14.31 -12.16
N ALA A 22 -2.24 13.46 -11.14
CA ALA A 22 -1.46 13.74 -9.93
C ALA A 22 0.05 13.80 -10.24
N LEU A 23 0.57 12.87 -11.03
CA LEU A 23 1.99 12.85 -11.43
C LEU A 23 2.37 14.06 -12.27
N ASP A 24 1.52 14.47 -13.21
CA ASP A 24 1.71 15.66 -14.05
C ASP A 24 1.75 16.96 -13.21
N GLN A 25 1.11 16.94 -12.03
CA GLN A 25 1.17 18.02 -11.03
C GLN A 25 2.36 17.89 -10.06
N GLY A 26 3.23 16.89 -10.24
CA GLY A 26 4.41 16.67 -9.42
C GLY A 26 4.14 15.99 -8.08
N VAL A 27 3.00 15.29 -7.93
CA VAL A 27 2.71 14.52 -6.71
C VAL A 27 3.59 13.28 -6.65
N ASP A 28 4.36 13.16 -5.57
CA ASP A 28 5.14 11.97 -5.21
C ASP A 28 4.80 11.47 -3.79
N ILE A 29 5.43 10.38 -3.36
CA ILE A 29 5.21 9.83 -2.02
C ILE A 29 5.58 10.83 -0.89
N HIS A 30 6.58 11.68 -1.11
CA HIS A 30 7.02 12.67 -0.13
C HIS A 30 5.93 13.74 0.09
N SER A 31 5.36 14.27 -0.99
CA SER A 31 4.25 15.21 -0.96
C SER A 31 3.02 14.63 -0.26
N VAL A 32 2.71 13.34 -0.47
CA VAL A 32 1.65 12.63 0.23
C VAL A 32 1.92 12.53 1.73
N PHE A 33 3.16 12.24 2.13
CA PHE A 33 3.55 12.21 3.53
C PHE A 33 3.47 13.59 4.20
N GLU A 34 3.87 14.65 3.49
CA GLU A 34 3.73 16.02 3.98
C GLU A 34 2.28 16.44 4.16
N LEU A 35 1.42 16.07 3.21
CA LEU A 35 -0.03 16.30 3.30
C LEU A 35 -0.61 15.62 4.55
N LEU A 36 -0.30 14.33 4.74
CA LEU A 36 -0.79 13.56 5.88
C LEU A 36 -0.29 14.11 7.23
N ALA A 37 0.94 14.65 7.28
CA ALA A 37 1.47 15.26 8.51
C ALA A 37 0.63 16.46 8.98
N ARG A 38 -0.12 17.10 8.07
CA ARG A 38 -1.00 18.25 8.36
C ARG A 38 -2.43 17.83 8.67
N ILE A 39 -2.82 16.59 8.37
CA ILE A 39 -4.18 16.10 8.57
C ILE A 39 -4.31 15.46 9.96
N LYS A 40 -5.27 15.91 10.76
CA LYS A 40 -5.67 15.26 12.00
C LYS A 40 -7.03 14.60 11.81
N THR A 41 -7.07 13.27 11.87
CA THR A 41 -8.29 12.49 11.74
C THR A 41 -8.31 11.35 12.76
N LYS A 42 -9.52 11.00 13.21
CA LYS A 42 -9.75 9.78 14.02
C LYS A 42 -10.12 8.57 13.16
N LYS A 43 -10.30 8.76 11.84
CA LYS A 43 -10.62 7.68 10.91
C LYS A 43 -9.38 6.83 10.66
N ALA A 44 -9.58 5.52 10.51
CA ALA A 44 -8.53 4.61 10.06
C ALA A 44 -8.06 5.01 8.65
N LEU A 45 -6.75 5.14 8.47
CA LEU A 45 -6.15 5.46 7.18
C LEU A 45 -5.40 4.25 6.65
N VAL A 46 -5.71 3.90 5.41
CA VAL A 46 -5.12 2.77 4.68
C VAL A 46 -4.48 3.31 3.42
N PHE A 47 -3.24 2.90 3.13
CA PHE A 47 -2.65 3.14 1.83
C PHE A 47 -3.00 2.04 0.84
N MET A 48 -3.20 2.43 -0.41
CA MET A 48 -3.07 1.55 -1.56
C MET A 48 -1.87 2.06 -2.36
N VAL A 49 -0.84 1.24 -2.48
CA VAL A 49 0.47 1.66 -3.00
C VAL A 49 1.13 0.50 -3.74
N TYR A 50 1.77 0.81 -4.87
CA TYR A 50 2.57 -0.16 -5.61
C TYR A 50 3.86 -0.49 -4.86
N TYR A 51 4.25 -1.76 -4.86
CA TYR A 51 5.39 -2.32 -4.16
C TYR A 51 6.69 -1.60 -4.51
N ASN A 52 6.89 -1.24 -5.77
CA ASN A 52 8.11 -0.55 -6.22
C ASN A 52 8.34 0.78 -5.49
N LEU A 53 7.28 1.51 -5.12
CA LEU A 53 7.41 2.74 -4.32
C LEU A 53 7.90 2.44 -2.90
N ILE A 54 7.38 1.37 -2.29
CA ILE A 54 7.83 0.90 -0.97
C ILE A 54 9.29 0.46 -1.05
N PHE A 55 9.63 -0.35 -2.05
CA PHE A 55 10.96 -0.90 -2.27
C PHE A 55 12.00 0.19 -2.49
N SER A 56 11.72 1.14 -3.40
CA SER A 56 12.62 2.25 -3.73
C SER A 56 12.81 3.21 -2.56
N TYR A 57 11.79 3.41 -1.72
CA TYR A 57 11.92 4.20 -0.48
C TYR A 57 12.71 3.46 0.61
N GLY A 58 12.71 2.13 0.56
CA GLY A 58 13.20 1.21 1.58
C GLY A 58 12.08 0.76 2.51
N LEU A 59 11.87 -0.56 2.61
CA LEU A 59 10.73 -1.17 3.31
C LEU A 59 10.56 -0.65 4.75
N GLU A 60 11.58 -0.80 5.59
CA GLU A 60 11.53 -0.35 6.98
C GLU A 60 11.25 1.16 7.07
N LYS A 61 11.96 1.97 6.26
CA LYS A 61 11.81 3.42 6.28
C LYS A 61 10.39 3.82 5.89
N PHE A 62 9.81 3.17 4.88
CA PHE A 62 8.47 3.44 4.39
C PHE A 62 7.43 3.08 5.46
N VAL A 63 7.47 1.86 5.98
CA VAL A 63 6.49 1.36 6.96
C VAL A 63 6.56 2.19 8.25
N LYS A 64 7.77 2.50 8.74
CA LYS A 64 7.97 3.38 9.90
C LYS A 64 7.39 4.78 9.67
N LYS A 65 7.66 5.36 8.50
CA LYS A 65 7.14 6.69 8.14
C LYS A 65 5.62 6.69 8.04
N ALA A 66 5.03 5.71 7.35
CA ALA A 66 3.58 5.53 7.25
C ALA A 66 2.94 5.41 8.64
N LYS A 67 3.54 4.62 9.55
CA LYS A 67 3.04 4.46 10.93
C LYS A 67 3.00 5.77 11.68
N SER A 68 4.08 6.56 11.60
CA SER A 68 4.16 7.88 12.25
C SER A 68 3.11 8.88 11.75
N LEU A 69 2.54 8.66 10.57
CA LEU A 69 1.51 9.48 9.96
C LEU A 69 0.08 8.95 10.24
N GLY A 70 -0.04 7.92 11.09
CA GLY A 70 -1.34 7.34 11.46
C GLY A 70 -1.90 6.35 10.45
N ILE A 71 -1.10 5.88 9.48
CA ILE A 71 -1.51 4.78 8.60
C ILE A 71 -1.56 3.49 9.41
N CYS A 72 -2.68 2.78 9.33
CA CYS A 72 -2.91 1.54 10.06
C CYS A 72 -2.82 0.29 9.18
N ALA A 73 -2.93 0.42 7.85
CA ALA A 73 -2.81 -0.70 6.94
C ALA A 73 -2.28 -0.31 5.55
N LEU A 74 -1.73 -1.28 4.84
CA LEU A 74 -1.28 -1.17 3.45
C LEU A 74 -2.03 -2.20 2.60
N ILE A 75 -2.38 -1.80 1.38
CA ILE A 75 -2.80 -2.66 0.27
C ILE A 75 -1.74 -2.51 -0.81
N VAL A 76 -1.17 -3.63 -1.26
CA VAL A 76 -0.18 -3.68 -2.35
C VAL A 76 -0.73 -4.60 -3.44
N PRO A 77 -1.43 -4.06 -4.46
CA PRO A 77 -2.29 -4.86 -5.34
C PRO A 77 -1.58 -5.99 -6.10
N GLU A 78 -0.34 -5.74 -6.50
CA GLU A 78 0.46 -6.64 -7.33
C GLU A 78 1.35 -7.59 -6.52
N LEU A 79 1.45 -7.40 -5.19
CA LEU A 79 2.31 -8.22 -4.35
C LEU A 79 1.59 -9.51 -3.95
N SER A 80 2.10 -10.65 -4.41
CA SER A 80 1.58 -11.94 -3.99
C SER A 80 1.99 -12.26 -2.55
N PHE A 81 1.17 -13.05 -1.84
CA PHE A 81 1.48 -13.44 -0.46
C PHE A 81 2.85 -14.13 -0.36
N GLU A 82 3.18 -14.99 -1.33
CA GLU A 82 4.44 -15.71 -1.42
C GLU A 82 5.68 -14.81 -1.52
N GLU A 83 5.54 -13.58 -2.02
CA GLU A 83 6.62 -12.60 -2.18
C GLU A 83 6.62 -11.54 -1.07
N SER A 84 5.65 -11.62 -0.14
CA SER A 84 5.38 -10.54 0.81
C SER A 84 6.14 -10.64 2.13
N ASP A 85 6.91 -11.71 2.37
CA ASP A 85 7.58 -12.00 3.65
C ASP A 85 8.39 -10.82 4.20
N ASP A 86 9.21 -10.17 3.36
CA ASP A 86 10.02 -9.02 3.77
C ASP A 86 9.16 -7.82 4.19
N LEU A 87 8.06 -7.58 3.48
CA LEU A 87 7.14 -6.49 3.82
C LEU A 87 6.29 -6.83 5.05
N ILE A 88 5.84 -8.08 5.18
CA ILE A 88 5.12 -8.60 6.37
C ILE A 88 5.95 -8.35 7.61
N LYS A 89 7.23 -8.73 7.59
CA LYS A 89 8.15 -8.56 8.72
C LYS A 89 8.24 -7.11 9.20
N GLU A 90 8.32 -6.16 8.28
CA GLU A 90 8.36 -4.74 8.65
C GLU A 90 6.99 -4.22 9.11
N CYS A 91 5.90 -4.63 8.44
CA CYS A 91 4.53 -4.33 8.86
C CYS A 91 4.23 -4.80 10.29
N GLU A 92 4.60 -6.04 10.64
CA GLU A 92 4.48 -6.59 12.00
C GLU A 92 5.30 -5.78 13.01
N ARG A 93 6.56 -5.46 12.69
CA ARG A 93 7.44 -4.67 13.57
C ARG A 93 6.81 -3.32 13.97
N TYR A 94 6.12 -2.67 13.04
CA TYR A 94 5.53 -1.34 13.25
C TYR A 94 4.01 -1.37 13.50
N ASN A 95 3.43 -2.56 13.66
CA ASN A 95 2.00 -2.75 13.89
C ASN A 95 1.13 -2.05 12.81
N ILE A 96 1.42 -2.36 11.56
CA ILE A 96 0.64 -2.00 10.37
C ILE A 96 0.11 -3.30 9.76
N ALA A 97 -1.18 -3.36 9.44
CA ALA A 97 -1.75 -4.53 8.77
C ALA A 97 -1.38 -4.52 7.28
N LEU A 98 -0.98 -5.67 6.73
CA LEU A 98 -0.87 -5.87 5.29
C LEU A 98 -2.13 -6.57 4.78
N ILE A 99 -2.95 -5.86 4.03
CA ILE A 99 -4.22 -6.38 3.51
C ILE A 99 -3.96 -7.12 2.20
N THR A 100 -4.11 -8.44 2.24
CA THR A 100 -3.98 -9.31 1.05
C THR A 100 -5.27 -9.33 0.23
N LEU A 101 -5.14 -9.31 -1.09
CA LEU A 101 -6.27 -9.43 -2.00
C LEU A 101 -6.56 -10.90 -2.36
N VAL A 102 -7.85 -11.22 -2.54
CA VAL A 102 -8.32 -12.50 -3.08
C VAL A 102 -9.24 -12.23 -4.27
N SER A 103 -9.20 -13.11 -5.26
CA SER A 103 -10.06 -13.04 -6.46
C SER A 103 -11.08 -14.18 -6.50
N VAL A 104 -12.10 -14.06 -7.36
CA VAL A 104 -13.06 -15.15 -7.63
C VAL A 104 -12.41 -16.41 -8.20
N THR A 105 -11.21 -16.27 -8.78
CA THR A 105 -10.41 -17.38 -9.32
C THR A 105 -9.42 -17.96 -8.30
N THR A 106 -9.34 -17.39 -7.09
CA THR A 106 -8.44 -17.88 -6.04
C THR A 106 -8.92 -19.22 -5.50
N PRO A 107 -8.12 -20.31 -5.56
CA PRO A 107 -8.52 -21.61 -5.05
C PRO A 107 -8.84 -21.56 -3.55
N LYS A 108 -9.87 -22.31 -3.12
CA LYS A 108 -10.31 -22.35 -1.70
C LYS A 108 -9.18 -22.68 -0.73
N GLU A 109 -8.26 -23.57 -1.10
CA GLU A 109 -7.10 -23.92 -0.27
C GLU A 109 -6.14 -22.74 -0.11
N ARG A 110 -5.96 -21.91 -1.15
CA ARG A 110 -5.17 -20.68 -1.05
C ARG A 110 -5.87 -19.66 -0.16
N VAL A 111 -7.19 -19.50 -0.28
CA VAL A 111 -7.96 -18.62 0.63
C VAL A 111 -7.78 -19.05 2.09
N LYS A 112 -7.86 -20.35 2.40
CA LYS A 112 -7.61 -20.87 3.76
C LYS A 112 -6.20 -20.54 4.26
N LYS A 113 -5.18 -20.62 3.39
CA LYS A 113 -3.80 -20.24 3.73
C LYS A 113 -3.73 -18.75 4.07
N LEU A 114 -4.26 -17.89 3.21
CA LEU A 114 -4.24 -16.43 3.39
C LEU A 114 -4.95 -15.99 4.69
N VAL A 115 -6.12 -16.56 4.98
CA VAL A 115 -6.90 -16.21 6.19
C VAL A 115 -6.18 -16.61 7.49
N LYS A 116 -5.31 -17.62 7.49
CA LYS A 116 -4.51 -17.96 8.69
C LYS A 116 -3.48 -16.91 9.06
N HIS A 117 -3.11 -16.05 8.11
CA HIS A 117 -2.15 -14.96 8.28
C HIS A 117 -2.83 -13.58 8.33
N ALA A 118 -4.16 -13.54 8.42
CA ALA A 118 -4.97 -12.32 8.46
C ALA A 118 -5.27 -11.85 9.90
#